data_AF-A0A9Q0I2E0-F1
#
_entry.id   AF-A0A9Q0I2E0-F1
#
_cell.length_a   1.000
_cell.length_b   1.000
_cell.length_c   1.000
_cell.angle_alpha   90.00
_cell.angle_beta   90.00
_cell.angle_gamma   90.00
#
_symmetry.space_group_name_H-M   'P 1'
#
loop_
_entity.id
_entity.type
_entity.pdbx_description
1 polymer ?
#
loop_
_entity_poly.entity_id
_entity_poly.type
_entity_poly.pdbx_seq_one_letter_code
_entity_poly.pdbx_strand_id
1 'polypeptide(L)'
;MKTWKDLRGRFGLLLVVSSVAMLLVYHLWSPDATLSAQPSAFSAQPSFSVRTITPLNGTPHLLVSSFADQRVKPYGVRIIGIFRLDAVKPLRCVFLCTDGDRQLLREAGGDTALVLPHSDHFGFAYGTTDILCGVPRGCRATHVTLTPEGQPLDKEAAFLPIRNRKSVGDGDGGGGGAEPGLNLTVCISNLFGAYNNVLQFTQSLEMYR
;
A
#
# COMPACT_ATOMS: atom_id res chain seq x y z
N MET A 1 -63.79 40.21 -5.54
CA MET A 1 -62.67 40.81 -4.77
C MET A 1 -62.19 39.79 -3.73
N LYS A 2 -61.17 38.99 -4.07
CA LYS A 2 -60.55 38.03 -3.13
C LYS A 2 -59.67 38.83 -2.17
N THR A 3 -60.00 38.76 -0.89
CA THR A 3 -59.45 39.62 0.16
C THR A 3 -57.94 39.46 0.26
N TRP A 4 -57.23 40.58 0.17
CA TRP A 4 -55.76 40.70 0.24
C TRP A 4 -55.14 40.00 1.48
N LYS A 5 -55.94 39.80 2.53
CA LYS A 5 -55.59 39.02 3.72
C LYS A 5 -55.40 37.51 3.45
N ASP A 6 -56.21 36.92 2.57
CA ASP A 6 -56.12 35.48 2.22
C ASP A 6 -54.89 35.20 1.34
N LEU A 7 -54.52 36.17 0.49
CA LEU A 7 -53.30 36.10 -0.32
C LEU A 7 -52.04 36.15 0.57
N ARG A 8 -52.02 37.03 1.57
CA ARG A 8 -50.89 37.18 2.51
C ARG A 8 -50.69 35.95 3.39
N GLY A 9 -51.78 35.30 3.83
CA GLY A 9 -51.73 34.04 4.58
C GLY A 9 -51.18 32.88 3.75
N ARG A 10 -51.61 32.75 2.49
CA ARG A 10 -51.11 31.72 1.56
C ARG A 10 -49.64 31.91 1.21
N PHE A 11 -49.19 33.15 0.99
CA PHE A 11 -47.76 33.44 0.77
C PHE A 11 -46.90 33.14 1.99
N GLY A 12 -47.39 33.48 3.20
CA GLY A 12 -46.70 33.13 4.45
C GLY A 12 -46.56 31.61 4.64
N LEU A 13 -47.63 30.86 4.36
CA LEU A 13 -47.64 29.41 4.50
C LEU A 13 -46.73 28.71 3.47
N LEU A 14 -46.68 29.23 2.23
CA LEU A 14 -45.76 28.73 1.20
C LEU A 14 -44.28 28.96 1.55
N LEU A 15 -43.94 30.11 2.15
CA LEU A 15 -42.57 30.39 2.59
C LEU A 15 -42.12 29.45 3.72
N VAL A 16 -43.01 29.14 4.67
CA VAL A 16 -42.72 28.20 5.76
C VAL A 16 -42.56 26.76 5.23
N VAL A 17 -43.42 26.34 4.30
CA VAL A 17 -43.29 25.00 3.70
C VAL A 17 -41.99 24.88 2.89
N SER A 18 -41.60 25.93 2.16
CA SER A 18 -40.35 25.95 1.40
C SER A 18 -39.11 25.92 2.30
N SER A 19 -39.12 26.62 3.45
CA SER A 19 -37.97 26.61 4.36
C SER A 19 -37.82 25.27 5.08
N VAL A 20 -38.93 24.65 5.50
CA VAL A 20 -38.91 23.30 6.09
C VAL A 20 -38.46 22.26 5.05
N ALA A 21 -38.92 22.34 3.81
CA ALA A 21 -38.47 21.46 2.74
C ALA A 21 -36.98 21.62 2.45
N MET A 22 -36.46 22.85 2.42
CA MET A 22 -35.02 23.09 2.28
C MET A 22 -34.21 22.53 3.45
N LEU A 23 -34.66 22.71 4.69
CA LEU A 23 -33.98 22.15 5.87
C LEU A 23 -33.99 20.62 5.85
N LEU A 24 -35.09 19.99 5.45
CA LEU A 24 -35.16 18.55 5.26
C LEU A 24 -34.21 18.09 4.17
N VAL A 25 -34.18 18.74 3.01
CA VAL A 25 -33.20 18.42 1.94
C VAL A 25 -31.78 18.65 2.43
N TYR A 26 -31.50 19.68 3.24
CA TYR A 26 -30.17 19.89 3.81
C TYR A 26 -29.79 18.79 4.80
N HIS A 27 -30.72 18.29 5.62
CA HIS A 27 -30.48 17.16 6.51
C HIS A 27 -30.38 15.81 5.78
N LEU A 28 -31.13 15.61 4.70
CA LEU A 28 -31.08 14.42 3.85
C LEU A 28 -29.89 14.44 2.87
N TRP A 29 -29.35 15.60 2.55
CA TRP A 29 -28.22 15.79 1.65
C TRP A 29 -26.90 16.08 2.37
N SER A 30 -26.93 16.36 3.69
CA SER A 30 -25.75 16.24 4.54
C SER A 30 -25.26 14.81 4.45
N PRO A 31 -24.08 14.56 3.85
CA PRO A 31 -23.45 13.27 3.98
C PRO A 31 -22.98 13.17 5.43
N ASP A 32 -23.85 12.69 6.33
CA ASP A 32 -23.41 12.04 7.56
C ASP A 32 -22.72 10.72 7.16
N ALA A 33 -21.54 10.89 6.58
CA ALA A 33 -20.53 9.87 6.44
C ALA A 33 -19.25 10.37 7.13
N THR A 34 -19.39 11.00 8.31
CA THR A 34 -18.43 10.71 9.38
C THR A 34 -18.75 9.32 9.95
N LEU A 35 -18.71 8.28 9.10
CA LEU A 35 -18.07 7.05 9.55
C LEU A 35 -16.60 7.45 9.72
N SER A 36 -16.31 8.04 10.88
CA SER A 36 -15.02 7.84 11.49
C SER A 36 -14.89 6.33 11.55
N ALA A 37 -14.21 5.78 10.54
CA ALA A 37 -13.67 4.45 10.59
C ALA A 37 -12.78 4.47 11.81
N GLN A 38 -13.38 4.09 12.94
CA GLN A 38 -12.69 3.76 14.15
C GLN A 38 -11.54 2.90 13.67
N PRO A 39 -10.27 3.31 13.86
CA PRO A 39 -9.16 2.47 13.45
C PRO A 39 -9.40 1.20 14.24
N SER A 40 -9.82 0.15 13.53
CA SER A 40 -10.02 -1.15 14.12
C SER A 40 -8.67 -1.45 14.71
N ALA A 41 -8.57 -1.36 16.03
CA ALA A 41 -7.38 -1.72 16.77
C ALA A 41 -7.32 -3.24 16.60
N PHE A 42 -6.78 -3.65 15.46
CA PHE A 42 -6.66 -5.02 15.07
C PHE A 42 -5.54 -5.57 15.94
N SER A 43 -5.95 -6.13 17.08
CA SER A 43 -5.09 -6.91 17.96
C SER A 43 -4.83 -8.29 17.35
N ALA A 44 -4.37 -8.33 16.10
CA ALA A 44 -3.59 -9.45 15.60
C ALA A 44 -2.14 -8.99 15.69
N GLN A 45 -1.32 -9.69 16.47
CA GLN A 45 0.11 -9.46 16.40
C GLN A 45 0.54 -9.66 14.94
N PRO A 46 1.14 -8.65 14.30
CA PRO A 46 1.54 -8.77 12.90
C PRO A 46 2.53 -9.91 12.78
N SER A 47 2.23 -10.88 11.92
CA SER A 47 3.18 -11.95 11.62
C SER A 47 4.30 -11.35 10.75
N PHE A 48 5.56 -11.56 11.13
CA PHE A 48 6.70 -11.04 10.38
C PHE A 48 7.21 -12.10 9.43
N SER A 49 7.48 -11.73 8.18
CA SER A 49 8.09 -12.67 7.26
C SER A 49 9.56 -12.90 7.63
N VAL A 50 9.86 -14.14 8.03
CA VAL A 50 11.22 -14.64 8.26
C VAL A 50 11.79 -15.29 6.98
N ARG A 51 10.97 -15.48 5.95
CA ARG A 51 11.34 -16.16 4.71
C ARG A 51 11.79 -15.15 3.65
N THR A 52 12.64 -15.61 2.74
CA THR A 52 13.10 -14.83 1.57
C THR A 52 11.99 -14.58 0.55
N ILE A 53 10.98 -15.45 0.49
CA ILE A 53 9.82 -15.32 -0.39
C ILE A 53 8.56 -15.53 0.45
N THR A 54 7.61 -14.59 0.32
CA THR A 54 6.41 -14.49 1.14
C THR A 54 5.18 -14.55 0.22
N PRO A 55 4.26 -15.51 0.39
CA PRO A 55 3.04 -15.53 -0.40
C PRO A 55 2.15 -14.31 -0.09
N LEU A 56 1.51 -13.74 -1.11
CA LEU A 56 0.44 -12.76 -0.93
C LEU A 56 -0.90 -13.50 -0.84
N ASN A 57 -1.46 -13.57 0.36
CA ASN A 57 -2.66 -14.35 0.66
C ASN A 57 -3.82 -14.03 -0.30
N GLY A 58 -4.52 -15.08 -0.74
CA GLY A 58 -5.64 -14.96 -1.67
C GLY A 58 -5.26 -14.64 -3.12
N THR A 59 -3.97 -14.66 -3.46
CA THR A 59 -3.47 -14.38 -4.82
C THR A 59 -2.38 -15.36 -5.24
N PRO A 60 -2.08 -15.50 -6.56
CA PRO A 60 -0.92 -16.25 -7.03
C PRO A 60 0.39 -15.47 -6.91
N HIS A 61 0.42 -14.33 -6.23
CA HIS A 61 1.58 -13.44 -6.18
C HIS A 61 2.48 -13.75 -4.99
N LEU A 62 3.77 -13.45 -5.16
CA LEU A 62 4.79 -13.64 -4.14
C LEU A 62 5.50 -12.30 -3.90
N LEU A 63 5.84 -12.02 -2.65
CA LEU A 63 6.60 -10.85 -2.24
C LEU A 63 8.01 -11.28 -1.82
N VAL A 64 9.01 -10.54 -2.26
CA VAL A 64 10.42 -10.87 -2.03
C VAL A 64 11.00 -9.97 -0.94
N SER A 65 10.91 -8.65 -1.12
CA SER A 65 11.52 -7.70 -0.18
C SER A 65 10.93 -6.31 -0.32
N SER A 66 11.14 -5.46 0.70
CA SER A 66 10.70 -4.06 0.70
C SER A 66 11.81 -3.11 1.13
N PHE A 67 11.85 -1.93 0.52
CA PHE A 67 12.91 -0.93 0.71
C PHE A 67 12.32 0.46 0.85
N ALA A 68 12.94 1.31 1.66
CA ALA A 68 12.70 2.73 1.59
C ALA A 68 13.18 3.26 0.23
N ASP A 69 12.29 3.87 -0.54
CA ASP A 69 12.60 4.40 -1.87
C ASP A 69 12.09 5.84 -1.96
N GLN A 70 13.02 6.78 -2.09
CA GLN A 70 12.72 8.22 -2.18
C GLN A 70 12.81 8.76 -3.61
N ARG A 71 13.09 7.91 -4.60
CA ARG A 71 13.30 8.33 -5.99
C ARG A 71 12.00 8.77 -6.65
N VAL A 72 10.88 8.16 -6.28
CA VAL A 72 9.57 8.41 -6.90
C VAL A 72 8.60 8.97 -5.86
N LYS A 73 8.50 10.29 -5.76
CA LYS A 73 7.48 10.94 -4.91
C LYS A 73 6.08 10.76 -5.52
N PRO A 74 5.01 10.61 -4.71
CA PRO A 74 4.94 10.66 -3.25
C PRO A 74 5.24 9.33 -2.54
N TYR A 75 5.67 8.29 -3.27
CA TYR A 75 5.95 6.98 -2.72
C TYR A 75 7.22 7.01 -1.86
N GLY A 76 7.19 6.28 -0.74
CA GLY A 76 8.29 6.20 0.21
C GLY A 76 8.84 4.79 0.40
N VAL A 77 8.12 3.78 -0.11
CA VAL A 77 8.49 2.37 -0.01
C VAL A 77 8.25 1.67 -1.35
N ARG A 78 9.22 0.89 -1.80
CA ARG A 78 9.12 -0.04 -2.94
C ARG A 78 9.15 -1.47 -2.43
N ILE A 79 8.20 -2.28 -2.88
CA ILE A 79 8.16 -3.72 -2.66
C ILE A 79 8.49 -4.40 -3.99
N ILE A 80 9.38 -5.38 -3.95
CA ILE A 80 9.69 -6.24 -5.09
C ILE A 80 8.92 -7.54 -4.92
N GLY A 81 8.17 -7.95 -5.95
CA GLY A 81 7.40 -9.18 -5.97
C GLY A 81 7.55 -9.96 -7.28
N ILE A 82 7.07 -11.20 -7.26
CA ILE A 82 6.92 -12.08 -8.42
C ILE A 82 5.42 -12.23 -8.65
N PHE A 83 4.92 -11.63 -9.72
CA PHE A 83 3.49 -11.53 -9.98
C PHE A 83 3.11 -12.31 -11.22
N ARG A 84 1.92 -12.88 -11.20
CA ARG A 84 1.31 -13.53 -12.35
C ARG A 84 0.62 -12.44 -13.18
N LEU A 85 1.12 -12.19 -14.38
CA LEU A 85 0.83 -10.98 -15.16
C LEU A 85 -0.63 -10.87 -15.62
N ASP A 86 -1.30 -12.01 -15.81
CA ASP A 86 -2.72 -12.11 -16.20
C ASP A 86 -3.70 -11.98 -15.02
N ALA A 87 -3.19 -11.98 -13.77
CA ALA A 87 -4.01 -12.02 -12.56
C ALA A 87 -3.77 -10.83 -11.62
N VAL A 88 -3.09 -9.78 -12.09
CA VAL A 88 -2.79 -8.59 -11.29
C VAL A 88 -4.07 -7.83 -10.98
N LYS A 89 -4.33 -7.62 -9.68
CA LYS A 89 -5.45 -6.83 -9.17
C LYS A 89 -4.93 -5.56 -8.50
N PRO A 90 -5.77 -4.51 -8.35
CA PRO A 90 -5.47 -3.38 -7.49
C PRO A 90 -5.11 -3.84 -6.06
N LEU A 91 -4.04 -3.29 -5.51
CA LEU A 91 -3.52 -3.63 -4.18
C LEU A 91 -3.47 -2.39 -3.30
N ARG A 92 -3.64 -2.57 -1.99
CA ARG A 92 -3.41 -1.54 -0.97
C ARG A 92 -2.24 -1.94 -0.10
N CYS A 93 -1.48 -0.94 0.36
CA CYS A 93 -0.38 -1.16 1.28
C CYS A 93 -0.85 -0.94 2.72
N VAL A 94 -0.48 -1.85 3.61
CA VAL A 94 -0.71 -1.73 5.05
C VAL A 94 0.63 -1.66 5.74
N PHE A 95 0.85 -0.60 6.51
CA PHE A 95 2.09 -0.34 7.21
C PHE A 95 1.95 -0.62 8.71
N LEU A 96 3.01 -1.18 9.28
CA LEU A 96 3.23 -1.20 10.71
C LEU A 96 4.02 0.05 11.12
N CYS A 97 3.31 1.04 11.66
CA CYS A 97 3.88 2.29 12.14
C CYS A 97 4.24 2.18 13.62
N THR A 98 5.38 2.74 14.02
CA THR A 98 5.75 2.90 15.44
C THR A 98 5.52 4.34 15.87
N ASP A 99 4.76 4.54 16.93
CA ASP A 99 4.50 5.83 17.58
C ASP A 99 4.85 5.70 19.08
N GLY A 100 6.05 6.16 19.45
CA GLY A 100 6.68 5.78 20.72
C GLY A 100 6.80 4.25 20.84
N ASP A 101 6.27 3.70 21.93
CA ASP A 101 6.22 2.25 22.19
C ASP A 101 5.00 1.56 21.57
N ARG A 102 4.08 2.33 20.95
CA ARG A 102 2.85 1.77 20.36
C ARG A 102 3.09 1.41 18.91
N GLN A 103 2.66 0.21 18.54
CA GLN A 103 2.58 -0.22 17.16
C GLN A 103 1.14 -0.05 16.66
N LEU A 104 1.00 0.58 15.50
CA LEU A 104 -0.29 0.86 14.88
C LEU A 104 -0.26 0.43 13.41
N LEU A 105 -1.28 -0.32 13.00
CA LEU A 105 -1.50 -0.61 11.60
C LEU A 105 -2.16 0.61 10.94
N ARG A 106 -1.58 1.07 9.83
CA ARG A 106 -2.12 2.16 9.03
C ARG A 106 -2.08 1.78 7.56
N GLU A 107 -3.21 1.94 6.89
CA GLU A 107 -3.25 1.83 5.44
C GLU A 107 -2.59 3.05 4.80
N ALA A 108 -1.99 2.86 3.62
CA ALA A 108 -1.55 3.95 2.76
C ALA A 108 -2.71 4.94 2.56
N GLY A 109 -2.43 6.24 2.62
CA GLY A 109 -3.47 7.26 2.60
C GLY A 109 -4.21 7.29 1.27
N GLY A 110 -5.38 6.67 1.20
CA GLY A 110 -6.39 6.80 0.14
C GLY A 110 -6.05 6.24 -1.24
N ASP A 111 -4.76 6.13 -1.59
CA ASP A 111 -4.34 5.70 -2.92
C ASP A 111 -3.98 4.21 -2.97
N THR A 112 -4.51 3.54 -3.99
CA THR A 112 -4.08 2.21 -4.43
C THR A 112 -2.57 2.22 -4.70
N ALA A 113 -1.91 1.12 -4.35
CA ALA A 113 -0.49 0.94 -4.64
C ALA A 113 -0.23 1.00 -6.14
N LEU A 114 0.84 1.69 -6.55
CA LEU A 114 1.23 1.70 -7.96
C LEU A 114 1.97 0.41 -8.28
N VAL A 115 1.34 -0.44 -9.08
CA VAL A 115 1.89 -1.73 -9.52
C VAL A 115 2.56 -1.55 -10.87
N LEU A 116 3.84 -1.88 -10.95
CA LEU A 116 4.70 -1.71 -12.12
C LEU A 116 5.34 -3.05 -12.48
N PRO A 117 4.66 -3.90 -13.26
CA PRO A 117 5.26 -5.10 -13.81
C PRO A 117 6.41 -4.72 -14.74
N HIS A 118 7.54 -5.42 -14.61
CA HIS A 118 8.66 -5.20 -15.51
C HIS A 118 8.38 -5.81 -16.88
N SER A 119 8.85 -5.17 -17.94
CA SER A 119 8.61 -5.60 -19.32
C SER A 119 9.51 -6.77 -19.76
N ASP A 120 10.62 -7.00 -19.05
CA ASP A 120 11.62 -8.06 -19.31
C ASP A 120 11.19 -9.42 -18.73
N HIS A 121 9.91 -9.75 -18.87
CA HIS A 121 9.37 -11.04 -18.44
C HIS A 121 9.44 -12.10 -19.55
N PHE A 122 9.97 -11.78 -20.74
CA PHE A 122 10.24 -12.71 -21.85
C PHE A 122 9.11 -13.69 -22.21
N GLY A 123 7.84 -13.25 -22.11
CA GLY A 123 6.66 -14.07 -22.41
C GLY A 123 6.27 -15.08 -21.33
N PHE A 124 6.97 -15.11 -20.20
CA PHE A 124 6.60 -15.92 -19.04
C PHE A 124 5.37 -15.35 -18.34
N ALA A 125 4.56 -16.23 -17.76
CA ALA A 125 3.33 -15.85 -17.04
C ALA A 125 3.61 -15.14 -15.72
N TYR A 126 4.80 -15.37 -15.13
CA TYR A 126 5.27 -14.68 -13.94
C TYR A 126 6.39 -13.70 -14.29
N GLY A 127 6.34 -12.50 -13.72
CA GLY A 127 7.33 -11.46 -13.93
C GLY A 127 7.66 -10.72 -12.64
N THR A 128 8.85 -10.13 -12.61
CA THR A 128 9.24 -9.19 -11.55
C THR A 128 8.31 -8.00 -11.60
N THR A 129 7.83 -7.56 -10.44
CA THR A 129 6.91 -6.43 -10.34
C THR A 129 7.31 -5.57 -9.15
N ASP A 130 7.41 -4.27 -9.40
CA ASP A 130 7.58 -3.29 -8.36
C ASP A 130 6.22 -2.77 -7.91
N ILE A 131 6.05 -2.64 -6.59
CA ILE A 131 4.86 -2.07 -6.00
C ILE A 131 5.29 -0.86 -5.18
N LEU A 132 4.83 0.33 -5.57
CA LEU A 132 5.16 1.57 -4.87
C LEU A 132 4.04 1.93 -3.91
N CYS A 133 4.43 2.17 -2.65
CA CYS A 133 3.53 2.48 -1.56
C CYS A 133 3.81 3.88 -1.01
N GLY A 134 2.75 4.69 -0.89
CA GLY A 134 2.78 5.97 -0.20
C GLY A 134 2.72 5.76 1.32
N VAL A 135 3.74 6.22 2.04
CA VAL A 135 3.76 6.10 3.50
C VAL A 135 2.82 7.15 4.10
N PRO A 136 1.89 6.78 5.01
CA PRO A 136 0.98 7.73 5.63
C PRO A 136 1.71 8.85 6.38
N ARG A 137 1.12 10.05 6.40
CA ARG A 137 1.68 11.19 7.13
C ARG A 137 1.84 10.85 8.62
N GLY A 138 3.02 11.16 9.18
CA GLY A 138 3.37 10.88 10.56
C GLY A 138 3.59 9.38 10.89
N CYS A 139 3.63 8.49 9.89
CA CYS A 139 3.95 7.08 10.12
C CYS A 139 5.45 6.83 10.05
N ARG A 140 6.07 6.42 11.17
CA ARG A 140 7.40 5.81 11.16
C ARG A 140 7.25 4.32 10.80
N ALA A 141 7.08 4.03 9.52
CA ALA A 141 6.85 2.67 9.02
C ALA A 141 8.07 1.77 9.25
N THR A 142 7.86 0.61 9.89
CA THR A 142 8.90 -0.41 10.12
C THR A 142 8.74 -1.60 9.18
N HIS A 143 7.49 -2.00 8.94
CA HIS A 143 7.14 -3.09 8.07
C HIS A 143 5.97 -2.70 7.17
N VAL A 144 5.81 -3.43 6.07
CA VAL A 144 4.72 -3.26 5.12
C VAL A 144 4.20 -4.61 4.66
N THR A 145 2.92 -4.70 4.36
CA THR A 145 2.31 -5.81 3.64
C THR A 145 1.35 -5.28 2.57
N LEU A 146 0.91 -6.17 1.69
CA LEU A 146 -0.06 -5.87 0.64
C LEU A 146 -1.36 -6.61 0.90
N THR A 147 -2.45 -6.02 0.49
CA THR A 147 -3.78 -6.64 0.51
C THR A 147 -4.53 -6.28 -0.77
N PRO A 148 -5.25 -7.22 -1.41
CA PRO A 148 -6.11 -6.89 -2.53
C PRO A 148 -7.16 -5.82 -2.17
N GLU A 149 -7.50 -4.98 -3.14
CA GLU A 149 -8.57 -4.00 -2.96
C GLU A 149 -9.91 -4.71 -2.72
N GLY A 150 -10.72 -4.17 -1.80
CA GLY A 150 -12.00 -4.76 -1.39
C GLY A 150 -11.92 -6.00 -0.49
N GLN A 151 -10.71 -6.46 -0.13
CA GLN A 151 -10.53 -7.55 0.83
C GLN A 151 -10.05 -7.04 2.19
N PRO A 152 -10.53 -7.60 3.32
CA PRO A 152 -9.97 -7.27 4.62
C PRO A 152 -8.51 -7.74 4.70
N LEU A 153 -7.71 -7.08 5.55
CA LEU A 153 -6.37 -7.59 5.88
C LEU A 153 -6.50 -8.98 6.49
N ASP A 154 -5.77 -9.94 5.93
CA ASP A 154 -5.71 -11.29 6.46
C ASP A 154 -5.06 -11.29 7.85
N LYS A 155 -5.61 -12.07 8.78
CA LYS A 155 -5.05 -12.26 10.13
C LYS A 155 -3.66 -12.88 10.08
N GLU A 156 -3.39 -13.68 9.05
CA GLU A 156 -2.11 -14.37 8.82
C GLU A 156 -1.23 -13.61 7.81
N ALA A 157 -1.57 -12.36 7.50
CA ALA A 157 -0.76 -11.54 6.59
C ALA A 157 0.66 -11.38 7.16
N ALA A 158 1.64 -11.75 6.34
CA ALA A 158 3.04 -11.59 6.66
C ALA A 158 3.54 -10.19 6.26
N PHE A 159 4.19 -9.53 7.21
CA PHE A 159 4.75 -8.20 7.05
C PHE A 159 6.24 -8.27 6.69
N LEU A 160 6.62 -7.58 5.62
CA LEU A 160 8.01 -7.46 5.18
C LEU A 160 8.69 -6.31 5.93
N PRO A 161 9.91 -6.51 6.44
CA PRO A 161 10.70 -5.41 7.00
C PRO A 161 11.09 -4.44 5.88
N ILE A 162 10.94 -3.14 6.15
CA ILE A 162 11.38 -2.08 5.24
C ILE A 162 12.89 -1.89 5.43
N ARG A 163 13.66 -2.31 4.44
CA ARG A 163 15.13 -2.25 4.45
C ARG A 163 15.64 -0.88 3.98
N ASN A 164 16.93 -0.63 4.19
CA ASN A 164 17.64 0.59 3.76
C ASN A 164 16.99 1.90 4.25
N ARG A 165 16.51 1.90 5.50
CA ARG A 165 15.96 3.10 6.14
C ARG A 165 17.12 3.93 6.69
N LYS A 166 17.16 5.23 6.39
CA LYS A 166 18.07 6.16 7.07
C LYS A 166 17.73 6.17 8.57
N SER A 167 18.72 5.95 9.43
CA SER A 167 18.48 6.02 10.87
C SER A 167 18.38 7.50 11.28
N VAL A 168 17.52 7.80 12.25
CA VAL A 168 17.50 9.14 12.89
C VAL A 168 18.70 9.15 13.85
N GLY A 169 19.86 9.54 13.33
CA GLY A 169 21.15 9.42 14.01
C GLY A 169 22.33 9.51 13.03
N ASP A 170 22.09 9.15 11.76
CA ASP A 170 23.03 9.40 10.67
C ASP A 170 22.92 10.87 10.25
N GLY A 171 23.40 11.75 11.14
CA GLY A 171 23.71 13.12 10.80
C GLY A 171 24.69 13.14 9.62
N ASP A 172 24.60 14.20 8.84
CA ASP A 172 25.55 14.65 7.83
C ASP A 172 26.93 14.90 8.48
N GLY A 173 27.59 13.82 8.89
CA GLY A 173 28.83 13.81 9.65
C GLY A 173 29.84 12.96 8.89
N GLY A 174 30.70 13.63 8.12
CA GLY A 174 31.90 13.01 7.57
C GLY A 174 32.72 12.33 8.67
N GLY A 175 33.05 11.06 8.46
CA GLY A 175 33.88 10.28 9.38
C GLY A 175 34.03 8.87 8.83
N GLY A 176 35.19 8.59 8.23
CA GLY A 176 35.46 7.33 7.54
C GLY A 176 35.45 6.10 8.43
N GLY A 177 35.36 4.94 7.79
CA GLY A 177 35.77 3.67 8.40
C GLY A 177 34.80 2.50 8.28
N ALA A 178 34.29 2.22 7.08
CA ALA A 178 33.99 0.87 6.55
C ALA A 178 33.06 1.04 5.34
N GLU A 179 33.44 0.51 4.17
CA GLU A 179 32.47 0.22 3.12
C GLU A 179 31.38 -0.68 3.75
N PRO A 180 30.11 -0.25 3.82
CA PRO A 180 29.08 -1.08 4.40
C PRO A 180 28.95 -2.34 3.54
N GLY A 181 29.25 -3.51 4.11
CA GLY A 181 29.07 -4.78 3.42
C GLY A 181 27.64 -4.91 2.91
N LEU A 182 27.47 -4.89 1.58
CA LEU A 182 26.17 -4.99 0.94
C LEU A 182 25.78 -6.46 0.82
N ASN A 183 24.84 -6.92 1.66
CA ASN A 183 24.18 -8.20 1.46
C ASN A 183 23.17 -8.07 0.32
N LEU A 184 23.60 -8.40 -0.89
CA LEU A 184 22.77 -8.42 -2.09
C LEU A 184 22.04 -9.77 -2.19
N THR A 185 20.74 -9.72 -2.46
CA THR A 185 19.95 -10.89 -2.85
C THR A 185 19.45 -10.64 -4.26
N VAL A 186 19.82 -11.52 -5.19
CA VAL A 186 19.35 -11.48 -6.58
C VAL A 186 18.33 -12.58 -6.76
N CYS A 187 17.11 -12.21 -7.18
CA CYS A 187 16.07 -13.16 -7.56
C CYS A 187 15.96 -13.19 -9.08
N ILE A 188 16.03 -14.40 -9.64
CA ILE A 188 15.98 -14.64 -11.08
C ILE A 188 14.78 -15.55 -11.30
N SER A 189 13.68 -14.96 -11.74
CA SER A 189 12.35 -15.59 -11.76
C SER A 189 12.18 -16.59 -12.91
N ASN A 190 13.01 -16.52 -13.94
CA ASN A 190 12.84 -17.27 -15.17
C ASN A 190 14.17 -17.33 -15.95
N LEU A 191 14.69 -18.54 -16.13
CA LEU A 191 15.92 -18.80 -16.88
C LEU A 191 15.64 -18.67 -18.38
N PHE A 192 15.91 -17.49 -18.94
CA PHE A 192 15.93 -17.28 -20.38
C PHE A 192 17.13 -18.02 -21.00
N GLY A 193 16.96 -18.64 -22.17
CA GLY A 193 18.04 -19.35 -22.88
C GLY A 193 18.02 -20.89 -22.82
N ALA A 194 16.86 -21.50 -22.54
CA ALA A 194 16.67 -22.96 -22.52
C ALA A 194 17.60 -23.71 -21.53
N TYR A 195 18.02 -23.04 -20.44
CA TYR A 195 18.68 -23.71 -19.33
C TYR A 195 17.70 -24.68 -18.68
N ASN A 196 18.06 -25.96 -18.69
CA ASN A 196 17.19 -27.02 -18.16
C ASN A 196 17.36 -27.22 -16.64
N ASN A 197 18.37 -26.61 -16.03
CA ASN A 197 18.59 -26.66 -14.59
C ASN A 197 19.33 -25.42 -14.06
N VAL A 198 19.24 -25.21 -12.75
CA VAL A 198 19.88 -24.09 -12.05
C VAL A 198 21.41 -24.14 -12.14
N LEU A 199 21.99 -25.35 -12.21
CA LEU A 199 23.44 -25.53 -12.22
C LEU A 199 24.10 -24.96 -13.50
N GLN A 200 23.52 -25.22 -14.68
CA GLN A 200 24.00 -24.68 -15.95
C GLN A 200 23.98 -23.15 -15.96
N PHE A 201 22.95 -22.56 -15.35
CA PHE A 201 22.86 -21.12 -15.22
C PHE A 201 23.93 -20.56 -14.27
N THR A 202 24.11 -21.14 -13.09
CA THR A 202 25.15 -20.68 -12.15
C THR A 202 26.55 -20.79 -12.75
N GLN A 203 26.83 -21.85 -13.51
CA GLN A 203 28.10 -22.02 -14.23
C GLN A 203 28.33 -20.91 -15.26
N SER A 204 27.28 -20.46 -15.96
CA SER A 204 27.40 -19.35 -16.91
C SER A 204 27.75 -18.03 -16.22
N LEU A 205 27.24 -17.78 -15.01
CA LEU A 205 27.58 -16.59 -14.23
C LEU A 205 28.99 -16.66 -13.62
N GLU A 206 29.45 -17.85 -13.21
CA GLU A 206 30.80 -18.05 -12.67
C GLU A 206 31.89 -17.79 -13.73
N MET A 207 31.61 -18.09 -15.00
CA MET A 207 32.50 -17.81 -16.14
C MET A 207 32.64 -16.31 -16.45
N TYR A 208 31.77 -15.45 -15.91
CA TYR A 208 31.83 -13.99 -16.10
C TYR A 208 32.66 -13.25 -15.03
N ARG A 209 33.37 -13.98 -14.15
CA ARG A 209 34.39 -13.41 -13.26
C ARG A 209 35.65 -12.99 -14.01
#